data_AF-A0A9J7XGI2-F1
#
_entry.id   AF-A0A9J7XGI2-F1
#
_cell.length_a   1.000
_cell.length_b   1.000
_cell.length_c   1.000
_cell.angle_alpha   90.00
_cell.angle_beta   90.00
_cell.angle_gamma   90.00
#
_symmetry.space_group_name_H-M   'P 1'
#
loop_
_entity.id
_entity.type
_entity.pdbx_description
1 polymer ?
#
loop_
_entity_poly.entity_id
_entity_poly.type
_entity_poly.pdbx_seq_one_letter_code
_entity_poly.pdbx_strand_id
1 'polypeptide(L)'
;MVSLRCHRSKYIWATLGVLALLWLYIFPVYRIPSDKEMVDEVLRQGQTWSRNQTGVDLYRKLLTECCDPKRMFAVTKENSPIGKVLWYDGEIYHYHTVTNETYPIFVQDTPLQLPLKKCSVVGNGGVLKHSGCGKEIDQAEFIMRCNLPPLSKEYTTDVGTRTHLDSKSEYILSSFQDCDTKSLQSNTSLATV
;
A
#
# COMPACT_ATOMS: atom_id res chain seq x y z
N MET A 1 65.77 -24.39 -3.42
CA MET A 1 64.72 -24.03 -4.39
C MET A 1 63.42 -24.58 -3.83
N VAL A 2 62.40 -23.80 -3.49
CA VAL A 2 61.50 -23.10 -4.43
C VAL A 2 60.99 -21.81 -3.76
N SER A 3 61.09 -20.68 -4.47
CA SER A 3 60.41 -19.42 -4.10
C SER A 3 59.01 -19.45 -4.73
N LEU A 4 57.96 -19.58 -3.92
CA LEU A 4 56.60 -19.34 -4.39
C LEU A 4 56.39 -17.83 -4.55
N ARG A 5 56.46 -17.36 -5.80
CA ARG A 5 55.98 -16.04 -6.19
C ARG A 5 54.46 -16.00 -6.03
N CYS A 6 53.98 -15.29 -5.02
CA CYS A 6 52.57 -14.98 -4.84
C CYS A 6 52.08 -14.11 -6.01
N HIS A 7 51.25 -14.68 -6.89
CA HIS A 7 50.70 -14.00 -8.05
C HIS A 7 49.71 -12.92 -7.58
N ARG A 8 50.15 -11.66 -7.64
CA ARG A 8 49.45 -10.46 -7.18
C ARG A 8 47.97 -10.44 -7.61
N SER A 9 47.11 -10.61 -6.61
CA SER A 9 45.68 -10.27 -6.60
C SER A 9 45.53 -8.76 -6.86
N LYS A 10 45.60 -8.34 -8.12
CA LYS A 10 45.29 -6.95 -8.55
C LYS A 10 44.03 -6.93 -9.41
N TYR A 11 43.87 -7.95 -10.25
CA TYR A 11 42.69 -8.11 -11.10
C TYR A 11 41.42 -8.34 -10.28
N ILE A 12 41.49 -9.05 -9.15
CA ILE A 12 40.34 -9.32 -8.27
C ILE A 12 39.81 -8.02 -7.64
N TRP A 13 40.69 -7.17 -7.12
CA TRP A 13 40.30 -5.88 -6.54
C TRP A 13 39.79 -4.90 -7.60
N ALA A 14 40.36 -4.93 -8.81
CA ALA A 14 39.86 -4.15 -9.93
C ALA A 14 38.46 -4.61 -10.38
N THR A 15 38.21 -5.91 -10.47
CA THR A 15 36.87 -6.44 -10.79
C THR A 15 35.84 -6.13 -9.71
N LEU A 16 36.21 -6.25 -8.43
CA LEU A 16 35.33 -5.87 -7.32
C LEU A 16 35.04 -4.37 -7.30
N GLY A 17 36.04 -3.54 -7.63
CA GLY A 17 35.86 -2.09 -7.76
C GLY A 17 34.92 -1.71 -8.92
N VAL A 18 35.06 -2.34 -10.08
CA VAL A 18 34.16 -2.12 -11.22
C VAL A 18 32.74 -2.60 -10.91
N LEU A 19 32.58 -3.76 -10.27
CA LEU A 19 31.27 -4.25 -9.84
C LEU A 19 30.63 -3.32 -8.79
N ALA A 20 31.41 -2.80 -7.85
CA ALA A 20 30.93 -1.81 -6.89
C ALA A 20 30.50 -0.50 -7.56
N LEU A 21 31.25 -0.01 -8.55
CA LEU A 21 30.90 1.19 -9.31
C LEU A 21 29.66 0.97 -10.19
N LEU A 22 29.53 -0.19 -10.83
CA LEU A 22 28.33 -0.57 -11.59
C LEU A 22 27.12 -0.69 -10.66
N TRP A 23 27.30 -1.28 -9.48
CA TRP A 23 26.26 -1.35 -8.47
C TRP A 23 25.85 0.05 -8.00
N LEU A 24 26.81 0.92 -7.67
CA LEU A 24 26.56 2.32 -7.30
C LEU A 24 25.96 3.16 -8.44
N TYR A 25 26.11 2.76 -9.70
CA TYR A 25 25.50 3.44 -10.85
C TYR A 25 24.07 2.95 -11.15
N ILE A 26 23.79 1.67 -10.94
CA ILE A 26 22.45 1.08 -11.15
C ILE A 26 21.52 1.37 -9.96
N PHE A 27 22.04 1.34 -8.73
CA PHE A 27 21.26 1.58 -7.50
C PHE A 27 20.52 2.94 -7.43
N PRO A 28 21.09 4.08 -7.86
CA PRO A 28 20.41 5.37 -7.76
C PRO A 28 19.17 5.50 -8.65
N VAL A 29 19.00 4.64 -9.66
CA VAL A 29 17.79 4.63 -10.51
C VAL A 29 16.54 4.21 -9.71
N TYR A 30 16.71 3.49 -8.59
CA TYR A 30 15.63 3.04 -7.70
C TYR A 30 15.59 3.78 -6.37
N ARG A 31 16.34 4.87 -6.21
CA ARG A 31 16.35 5.62 -4.97
C ARG A 31 15.04 6.41 -4.84
N ILE A 32 14.26 6.09 -3.81
CA ILE A 32 13.13 6.91 -3.38
C ILE A 32 13.71 8.27 -2.90
N PRO A 33 13.21 9.41 -3.41
CA PRO A 33 13.66 10.72 -2.96
C PRO A 33 13.40 10.88 -1.46
N SER A 34 14.30 11.56 -0.77
CA SER A 34 14.12 11.91 0.63
C SER A 34 12.98 12.92 0.79
N ASP A 35 12.41 13.00 2.00
CA ASP A 35 11.33 13.94 2.30
C ASP A 35 11.71 15.40 1.97
N LYS A 36 12.99 15.77 2.16
CA LYS A 36 13.50 17.09 1.81
C LYS A 36 13.46 17.34 0.31
N GLU A 37 13.96 16.39 -0.48
CA GLU A 37 13.94 16.47 -1.95
C GLU A 37 12.50 16.53 -2.48
N MET A 38 11.58 15.78 -1.85
CA MET A 38 10.16 15.81 -2.19
C MET A 38 9.52 17.17 -1.86
N VAL A 39 9.78 17.72 -0.67
CA VAL A 39 9.26 19.03 -0.27
C VAL A 39 9.80 20.12 -1.18
N ASP A 40 11.11 20.12 -1.48
CA ASP A 40 11.73 21.10 -2.36
C ASP A 40 11.12 21.05 -3.77
N GLU A 41 10.89 19.85 -4.31
CA GLU A 41 10.23 19.71 -5.61
C GLU A 41 8.78 20.20 -5.57
N VAL A 42 8.01 19.89 -4.52
CA VAL A 42 6.63 20.39 -4.34
C VAL A 42 6.61 21.92 -4.28
N LEU A 43 7.51 22.53 -3.52
CA LEU A 43 7.63 24.00 -3.42
C LEU A 43 8.03 24.63 -4.77
N ARG A 44 8.81 23.92 -5.59
CA ARG A 44 9.23 24.39 -6.92
C ARG A 44 8.09 24.41 -7.94
N GLN A 45 7.04 23.60 -7.76
CA GLN A 45 5.89 23.56 -8.68
C GLN A 45 5.00 24.81 -8.62
N GLY A 46 5.25 25.74 -7.70
CA GLY A 46 4.51 27.00 -7.59
C GLY A 46 3.12 26.81 -6.98
N GLN A 47 2.16 27.65 -7.38
CA GLN A 47 0.82 27.67 -6.76
C GLN A 47 -0.17 26.65 -7.36
N THR A 48 0.06 26.17 -8.58
CA THR A 48 -0.88 25.27 -9.27
C THR A 48 -0.19 23.99 -9.69
N TRP A 49 -0.62 22.89 -9.09
CA TRP A 49 -0.14 21.56 -9.46
C TRP A 49 -0.61 21.18 -10.87
N SER A 50 0.26 20.55 -11.64
CA SER A 50 -0.05 19.99 -12.95
C SER A 50 0.36 18.53 -13.02
N ARG A 51 -0.48 17.70 -13.64
CA ARG A 51 -0.26 16.26 -13.74
C ARG A 51 0.87 15.93 -14.71
N ASN A 52 1.95 15.37 -14.21
CA ASN A 52 3.00 14.78 -15.04
C ASN A 52 2.63 13.34 -15.45
N GLN A 53 1.99 13.20 -16.63
CA GLN A 53 1.50 11.90 -17.10
C GLN A 53 2.64 10.89 -17.31
N THR A 54 3.77 11.31 -17.87
CA THR A 54 4.95 10.45 -18.08
C THR A 54 5.49 9.89 -16.77
N GLY A 55 5.61 10.73 -15.74
CA GLY A 55 6.06 10.30 -14.41
C GLY A 55 5.10 9.30 -13.76
N VAL A 56 3.79 9.54 -13.89
CA VAL A 56 2.75 8.62 -13.41
C VAL A 56 2.84 7.27 -14.12
N ASP A 57 3.04 7.23 -15.44
CA ASP A 57 3.11 5.97 -16.20
C ASP A 57 4.40 5.19 -15.90
N LEU A 58 5.53 5.88 -15.70
CA LEU A 58 6.75 5.26 -15.21
C LEU A 58 6.55 4.63 -13.83
N TYR A 59 5.95 5.37 -12.89
CA TYR A 59 5.69 4.86 -11.54
C TYR A 59 4.74 3.66 -11.53
N ARG A 60 3.69 3.68 -12.36
CA ARG A 60 2.81 2.52 -12.55
C ARG A 60 3.57 1.30 -13.04
N LYS A 61 4.46 1.46 -14.02
CA LYS A 61 5.31 0.37 -14.52
C LYS A 61 6.17 -0.21 -13.40
N LEU A 62 6.84 0.64 -12.62
CA LEU A 62 7.67 0.20 -11.49
C LEU A 62 6.86 -0.59 -10.44
N LEU A 63 5.65 -0.12 -10.10
CA LEU A 63 4.78 -0.82 -9.16
C LEU A 63 4.32 -2.18 -9.71
N THR A 64 3.95 -2.23 -11.00
CA THR A 64 3.57 -3.48 -11.66
C THR A 64 4.72 -4.49 -11.66
N GLU A 65 5.94 -4.06 -11.96
CA GLU A 65 7.12 -4.93 -11.99
C GLU A 65 7.57 -5.40 -10.60
N CYS A 66 7.45 -4.55 -9.57
CA CYS A 66 7.79 -4.91 -8.20
C CYS A 66 6.86 -5.95 -7.61
N CYS A 67 5.56 -5.66 -7.66
CA CYS A 67 4.63 -6.28 -6.71
C CYS A 67 3.23 -6.57 -7.30
N ASP A 68 3.02 -6.35 -8.60
CA ASP A 68 1.77 -6.62 -9.33
C ASP A 68 0.50 -6.27 -8.52
N PRO A 69 0.29 -4.99 -8.19
CA PRO A 69 -0.78 -4.57 -7.29
C PRO A 69 -2.17 -4.95 -7.84
N LYS A 70 -2.33 -5.14 -9.14
CA LYS A 70 -3.61 -5.59 -9.71
C LYS A 70 -4.00 -6.97 -9.19
N ARG A 71 -3.05 -7.90 -9.15
CA ARG A 71 -3.26 -9.27 -8.68
C ARG A 71 -3.13 -9.41 -7.16
N MET A 72 -2.30 -8.59 -6.54
CA MET A 72 -1.95 -8.69 -5.11
C MET A 72 -2.77 -7.76 -4.19
N PHE A 73 -3.66 -6.93 -4.74
CA PHE A 73 -4.48 -5.99 -3.98
C PHE A 73 -5.36 -6.65 -2.91
N ALA A 74 -5.89 -7.85 -3.18
CA ALA A 74 -6.72 -8.60 -2.26
C ALA A 74 -6.31 -10.07 -2.25
N VAL A 75 -6.55 -10.75 -1.13
CA VAL A 75 -6.46 -12.22 -1.07
C VAL A 75 -7.64 -12.80 -1.84
N THR A 76 -7.36 -13.53 -2.92
CA THR A 76 -8.36 -14.14 -3.78
C THR A 76 -8.18 -15.65 -3.83
N LYS A 77 -9.21 -16.36 -4.28
CA LYS A 77 -9.14 -17.80 -4.51
C LYS A 77 -8.08 -18.18 -5.56
N GLU A 78 -7.85 -17.30 -6.54
CA GLU A 78 -6.83 -17.49 -7.57
C GLU A 78 -5.41 -17.32 -7.04
N ASN A 79 -5.15 -16.26 -6.26
CA ASN A 79 -3.81 -16.00 -5.77
C ASN A 79 -3.48 -16.79 -4.50
N SER A 80 -4.48 -17.34 -3.79
CA SER A 80 -4.31 -18.01 -2.50
C SER A 80 -5.11 -19.31 -2.38
N PRO A 81 -4.70 -20.38 -3.09
CA PRO A 81 -5.33 -21.69 -3.01
C PRO A 81 -5.11 -22.37 -1.64
N ILE A 82 -5.92 -23.39 -1.34
CA ILE A 82 -5.80 -24.22 -0.13
C ILE A 82 -4.37 -24.77 0.00
N GLY A 83 -3.82 -24.70 1.20
CA GLY A 83 -2.45 -25.09 1.54
C GLY A 83 -1.40 -23.98 1.35
N LYS A 84 -1.77 -22.82 0.77
CA LYS A 84 -0.85 -21.68 0.69
C LYS A 84 -0.60 -21.07 2.08
N VAL A 85 0.64 -20.69 2.35
CA VAL A 85 1.02 -19.95 3.57
C VAL A 85 1.00 -18.44 3.29
N LEU A 86 0.24 -17.70 4.08
CA LEU A 86 0.13 -16.24 4.08
C LEU A 86 0.89 -15.70 5.29
N TRP A 87 1.93 -14.89 5.06
CA TRP A 87 2.75 -14.31 6.12
C TRP A 87 2.21 -12.95 6.54
N TYR A 88 2.30 -12.62 7.83
CA TYR A 88 1.97 -11.27 8.30
C TYR A 88 3.19 -10.36 8.17
N ASP A 89 3.07 -9.27 7.41
CA ASP A 89 4.18 -8.34 7.17
C ASP A 89 4.67 -7.63 8.46
N GLY A 90 3.78 -7.45 9.44
CA GLY A 90 4.08 -6.82 10.72
C GLY A 90 4.63 -7.77 11.80
N GLU A 91 4.53 -9.09 11.59
CA GLU A 91 4.83 -10.08 12.62
C GLU A 91 5.61 -11.27 12.04
N ILE A 92 6.92 -11.25 12.27
CA ILE A 92 7.92 -12.11 11.60
C ILE A 92 7.67 -13.62 11.77
N TYR A 93 6.97 -14.03 12.84
CA TYR A 93 6.74 -15.44 13.17
C TYR A 93 5.29 -15.89 13.04
N HIS A 94 4.40 -15.00 12.60
CA HIS A 94 3.01 -15.35 12.40
C HIS A 94 2.74 -15.57 10.91
N TYR A 95 1.96 -16.61 10.65
CA TYR A 95 1.44 -16.92 9.33
C TYR A 95 0.10 -17.64 9.45
N HIS A 96 -0.66 -17.61 8.38
CA HIS A 96 -1.92 -18.33 8.25
C HIS A 96 -1.84 -19.27 7.03
N THR A 97 -2.14 -20.54 7.23
CA THR A 97 -2.25 -21.49 6.12
C THR A 97 -3.69 -21.51 5.62
N VAL A 98 -3.91 -21.34 4.33
CA VAL A 98 -5.25 -21.39 3.74
C VAL A 98 -5.83 -22.79 3.91
N THR A 99 -6.97 -22.87 4.59
CA THR A 99 -7.68 -24.11 4.90
C THR A 99 -9.02 -24.19 4.17
N ASN A 100 -9.74 -25.30 4.33
CA ASN A 100 -11.08 -25.46 3.77
C ASN A 100 -12.11 -24.53 4.43
N GLU A 101 -11.83 -24.03 5.63
CA GLU A 101 -12.69 -23.12 6.37
C GLU A 101 -12.49 -21.67 5.92
N THR A 102 -11.26 -21.28 5.59
CA THR A 102 -10.92 -19.90 5.19
C THR A 102 -11.04 -19.65 3.70
N TYR A 103 -10.72 -20.63 2.86
CA TYR A 103 -10.83 -20.51 1.41
C TYR A 103 -12.22 -20.05 0.90
N PRO A 104 -13.36 -20.50 1.47
CA PRO A 104 -14.68 -20.04 1.06
C PRO A 104 -14.91 -18.53 1.23
N ILE A 105 -14.24 -17.90 2.22
CA ILE A 105 -14.37 -16.48 2.56
C ILE A 105 -13.72 -15.59 1.50
N PHE A 106 -12.69 -16.09 0.82
CA PHE A 106 -11.96 -15.32 -0.17
C PHE A 106 -12.83 -14.97 -1.38
N VAL A 107 -12.63 -13.76 -1.89
CA VAL A 107 -13.26 -13.31 -3.13
C VAL A 107 -12.69 -14.09 -4.31
N GLN A 108 -13.49 -14.23 -5.37
CA GLN A 108 -13.06 -14.96 -6.58
C GLN A 108 -11.92 -14.23 -7.30
N ASP A 109 -12.11 -12.94 -7.54
CA ASP A 109 -11.15 -12.04 -8.19
C ASP A 109 -11.21 -10.66 -7.49
N THR A 110 -10.28 -9.78 -7.82
CA THR A 110 -10.23 -8.40 -7.33
C THR A 110 -11.54 -7.68 -7.66
N PRO A 111 -12.20 -7.03 -6.67
CA PRO A 111 -13.44 -6.30 -6.91
C PRO A 111 -13.22 -4.95 -7.63
N LEU A 112 -12.00 -4.64 -8.04
CA LEU A 112 -11.65 -3.37 -8.69
C LEU A 112 -12.00 -3.39 -10.18
N GLN A 113 -12.97 -2.55 -10.56
CA GLN A 113 -13.30 -2.31 -11.96
C GLN A 113 -12.32 -1.31 -12.58
N LEU A 114 -11.44 -1.80 -13.45
CA LEU A 114 -10.40 -1.00 -14.12
C LEU A 114 -10.79 -0.73 -15.60
N PRO A 115 -10.36 0.40 -16.21
CA PRO A 115 -9.51 1.45 -15.63
C PRO A 115 -10.28 2.54 -14.87
N LEU A 116 -9.69 3.04 -13.79
CA LEU A 116 -10.19 4.19 -13.04
C LEU A 116 -9.50 5.47 -13.54
N LYS A 117 -10.25 6.51 -13.91
CA LYS A 117 -9.69 7.76 -14.48
C LYS A 117 -9.43 8.81 -13.39
N LYS A 118 -10.36 8.97 -12.44
CA LYS A 118 -10.24 9.89 -11.30
C LYS A 118 -10.50 9.15 -9.98
N CYS A 119 -9.52 9.17 -9.09
CA CYS A 119 -9.60 8.55 -7.77
C CYS A 119 -9.33 9.58 -6.67
N SER A 120 -9.98 9.40 -5.52
CA SER A 120 -9.69 10.15 -4.28
C SER A 120 -9.22 9.17 -3.21
N VAL A 121 -8.04 9.42 -2.64
CA VAL A 121 -7.55 8.72 -1.44
C VAL A 121 -7.60 9.71 -0.29
N VAL A 122 -8.49 9.47 0.67
CA VAL A 122 -8.82 10.42 1.73
C VAL A 122 -8.30 9.88 3.06
N GLY A 123 -7.23 10.49 3.56
CA GLY A 123 -6.71 10.22 4.90
C GLY A 123 -7.49 10.97 5.99
N ASN A 124 -7.09 10.75 7.25
CA ASN A 124 -7.77 11.31 8.43
C ASN A 124 -7.04 12.53 9.00
N GLY A 125 -6.32 13.27 8.16
CA GLY A 125 -5.55 14.43 8.59
C GLY A 125 -6.44 15.61 8.95
N GLY A 126 -6.13 16.30 10.05
CA GLY A 126 -6.88 17.47 10.52
C GLY A 126 -6.93 18.65 9.53
N VAL A 127 -6.03 18.66 8.52
CA VAL A 127 -6.01 19.64 7.41
C VAL A 127 -7.31 19.66 6.61
N LEU A 128 -8.10 18.58 6.63
CA LEU A 128 -9.39 18.53 5.94
C LEU A 128 -10.46 19.36 6.65
N LYS A 129 -10.33 19.65 7.94
CA LYS A 129 -11.36 20.38 8.70
C LYS A 129 -11.50 21.81 8.16
N HIS A 130 -12.74 22.22 7.89
CA HIS A 130 -13.10 23.49 7.25
C HIS A 130 -12.51 23.71 5.85
N SER A 131 -12.09 22.65 5.16
CA SER A 131 -11.56 22.74 3.80
C SER A 131 -12.66 22.92 2.75
N GLY A 132 -13.88 22.44 3.00
CA GLY A 132 -14.95 22.40 2.00
C GLY A 132 -14.69 21.45 0.82
N CYS A 133 -13.69 20.58 0.91
CA CYS A 133 -13.28 19.68 -0.18
C CYS A 133 -14.29 18.57 -0.50
N GLY A 134 -15.34 18.38 0.31
CA GLY A 134 -16.19 17.19 0.24
C GLY A 134 -16.85 16.97 -1.13
N LYS A 135 -17.29 18.05 -1.78
CA LYS A 135 -17.88 17.97 -3.13
C LYS A 135 -16.86 17.54 -4.19
N GLU A 136 -15.61 18.00 -4.08
CA GLU A 136 -14.54 17.64 -5.02
C GLU A 136 -14.11 16.19 -4.85
N ILE A 137 -14.02 15.73 -3.59
CA ILE A 137 -13.75 14.33 -3.25
C ILE A 137 -14.81 13.41 -3.86
N ASP A 138 -16.10 13.76 -3.68
CA ASP A 138 -17.24 12.97 -4.13
C ASP A 138 -17.40 12.93 -5.67
N GLN A 139 -16.67 13.76 -6.43
CA GLN A 139 -16.64 13.69 -7.90
C GLN A 139 -15.77 12.55 -8.45
N ALA A 140 -14.96 11.89 -7.63
CA ALA A 140 -14.15 10.77 -8.09
C ALA A 140 -15.00 9.53 -8.45
N GLU A 141 -14.47 8.71 -9.36
CA GLU A 141 -15.07 7.43 -9.76
C GLU A 141 -14.81 6.35 -8.70
N PHE A 142 -13.70 6.49 -7.97
CA PHE A 142 -13.34 5.59 -6.88
C PHE A 142 -12.80 6.39 -5.70
N ILE A 143 -13.28 6.07 -4.50
CA ILE A 143 -12.96 6.81 -3.27
C ILE A 143 -12.53 5.79 -2.22
N MET A 144 -11.25 5.88 -1.85
CA MET A 144 -10.64 5.08 -0.80
C MET A 144 -10.51 5.92 0.46
N ARG A 145 -10.96 5.38 1.58
CA ARG A 145 -10.81 5.94 2.92
C ARG A 145 -10.04 4.97 3.80
N CYS A 146 -9.55 5.48 4.92
CA CYS A 146 -8.69 4.70 5.83
C CYS A 146 -9.28 4.64 7.23
N ASN A 147 -9.36 3.43 7.78
CA ASN A 147 -9.67 3.12 9.17
C ASN A 147 -11.04 3.60 9.66
N LEU A 148 -12.10 3.42 8.86
CA LEU A 148 -13.48 3.77 9.23
C LEU A 148 -13.63 5.18 9.82
N PRO A 149 -13.26 6.23 9.08
CA PRO A 149 -13.42 7.58 9.60
C PRO A 149 -14.90 7.91 9.78
N PRO A 150 -15.26 8.69 10.82
CA PRO A 150 -16.63 9.11 11.03
C PRO A 150 -17.08 10.04 9.89
N LEU A 151 -18.13 9.65 9.17
CA LEU A 151 -18.78 10.46 8.13
C LEU A 151 -20.06 11.12 8.66
N SER A 152 -20.00 11.63 9.89
CA SER A 152 -21.12 12.36 10.49
C SER A 152 -21.37 13.67 9.72
N LYS A 153 -22.58 14.22 9.83
CA LYS A 153 -22.99 15.44 9.12
C LYS A 153 -22.01 16.62 9.32
N GLU A 154 -21.36 16.69 10.47
CA GLU A 154 -20.33 17.70 10.79
C GLU A 154 -19.15 17.69 9.80
N TYR A 155 -18.73 16.51 9.33
CA TYR A 155 -17.55 16.36 8.47
C TYR A 155 -17.88 16.29 6.98
N THR A 156 -19.12 15.97 6.61
CA THR A 156 -19.48 15.72 5.20
C THR A 156 -19.17 16.87 4.24
N THR A 157 -19.24 18.12 4.70
CA THR A 157 -18.86 19.31 3.92
C THR A 157 -17.38 19.28 3.52
N ASP A 158 -16.54 18.75 4.40
CA ASP A 158 -15.09 18.74 4.25
C ASP A 158 -14.58 17.46 3.57
N VAL A 159 -15.14 16.30 3.92
CA VAL A 159 -14.62 15.00 3.52
C VAL A 159 -15.51 14.23 2.54
N GLY A 160 -16.70 14.75 2.24
CA GLY A 160 -17.66 14.09 1.35
C GLY A 160 -18.45 12.97 2.03
N THR A 161 -19.29 12.30 1.25
CA THR A 161 -20.22 11.26 1.72
C THR A 161 -20.01 9.90 1.06
N ARG A 162 -19.37 9.89 -0.13
CA ARG A 162 -19.18 8.66 -0.90
C ARG A 162 -17.93 7.92 -0.44
N THR A 163 -18.02 6.60 -0.45
CA THR A 163 -16.93 5.66 -0.15
C THR A 163 -17.12 4.42 -0.99
N HIS A 164 -16.06 3.97 -1.67
CA HIS A 164 -16.06 2.72 -2.44
C HIS A 164 -15.20 1.65 -1.76
N LEU A 165 -14.14 2.07 -1.08
CA LEU A 165 -13.27 1.22 -0.30
C LEU A 165 -12.91 1.93 1.01
N ASP A 166 -12.90 1.17 2.10
CA ASP A 166 -12.44 1.64 3.40
C ASP A 166 -11.55 0.57 4.03
N SER A 167 -10.31 0.93 4.38
CA SER A 167 -9.42 0.02 5.09
C SER A 167 -9.85 -0.08 6.56
N LYS A 168 -9.69 -1.26 7.17
CA LYS A 168 -9.95 -1.44 8.60
C LYS A 168 -8.82 -2.21 9.21
N SER A 169 -8.19 -1.63 10.23
CA SER A 169 -7.28 -2.38 11.10
C SER A 169 -8.10 -3.20 12.10
N GLU A 170 -7.55 -4.35 12.51
CA GLU A 170 -8.12 -5.21 13.54
C GLU A 170 -8.36 -4.45 14.86
N TYR A 171 -7.46 -3.53 15.23
CA TYR A 171 -7.64 -2.67 16.42
C TYR A 171 -8.93 -1.83 16.37
N ILE A 172 -9.27 -1.31 15.20
CA ILE A 172 -10.51 -0.54 15.03
C ILE A 172 -11.70 -1.49 15.11
N LEU A 173 -11.62 -2.68 14.50
CA LEU A 173 -12.68 -3.68 14.57
C LEU A 173 -12.94 -4.16 16.00
N SER A 174 -11.90 -4.40 16.80
CA SER A 174 -12.05 -4.82 18.19
C SER A 174 -12.75 -3.76 19.03
N SER A 175 -12.48 -2.47 18.76
CA SER A 175 -13.17 -1.36 19.44
C SER A 175 -14.68 -1.30 19.14
N PHE A 176 -15.12 -1.82 17.98
CA PHE A 176 -16.54 -1.98 17.65
C PHE A 176 -17.13 -3.26 18.23
N GLN A 177 -16.38 -4.35 18.31
CA GLN A 177 -16.82 -5.59 18.97
C GLN A 177 -17.07 -5.38 20.48
N ASP A 178 -16.35 -4.46 21.12
CA ASP A 178 -16.62 -4.01 22.50
C ASP A 178 -17.96 -3.24 22.62
N CYS A 179 -18.40 -2.57 21.54
CA CYS A 179 -19.74 -2.01 21.48
C CYS A 179 -20.79 -3.10 21.26
N ASP A 180 -20.51 -4.06 20.38
CA ASP A 180 -21.42 -5.17 20.10
C ASP A 180 -21.56 -6.11 21.29
N THR A 181 -20.54 -6.36 22.11
CA THR A 181 -20.64 -7.18 23.35
C THR A 181 -21.49 -6.53 24.42
N LYS A 182 -21.63 -5.19 24.45
CA LYS A 182 -22.65 -4.53 25.28
C LYS A 182 -24.08 -4.73 24.75
N SER A 183 -24.26 -5.03 23.47
CA SER A 183 -25.56 -5.44 22.89
C SER A 183 -25.75 -6.97 22.76
N LEU A 184 -24.68 -7.76 22.79
CA LEU A 184 -24.64 -9.22 22.54
C LEU A 184 -24.51 -10.05 23.82
N GLN A 185 -24.80 -9.49 25.01
CA GLN A 185 -25.33 -10.34 26.10
C GLN A 185 -26.66 -11.02 25.70
N SER A 186 -27.22 -10.68 24.54
CA SER A 186 -28.24 -11.45 23.82
C SER A 186 -27.66 -12.02 22.52
N ASN A 187 -27.25 -13.29 22.56
CA ASN A 187 -27.11 -14.23 21.44
C ASN A 187 -25.83 -14.20 20.55
N THR A 188 -25.01 -15.23 20.79
CA THR A 188 -24.22 -16.03 19.81
C THR A 188 -23.02 -15.41 19.08
N SER A 189 -21.85 -15.85 19.54
CA SER A 189 -20.68 -16.33 18.80
C SER A 189 -20.55 -15.99 17.30
N LEU A 190 -19.66 -15.04 16.99
CA LEU A 190 -19.05 -14.90 15.67
C LEU A 190 -17.53 -14.78 15.87
N ALA A 191 -16.82 -15.72 15.25
CA ALA A 191 -15.37 -15.83 15.24
C ALA A 191 -14.76 -14.76 14.32
N THR A 192 -13.66 -14.17 14.76
CA THR A 192 -12.75 -13.36 13.92
C THR A 192 -11.49 -14.19 13.66
N VAL A 193 -11.08 -14.29 12.39
CA VAL A 193 -9.76 -14.75 11.94
C VAL A 193 -8.93 -13.51 11.63
#